data_AF-A0A2V9N8S0-F1
#
_entry.id   AF-A0A2V9N8S0-F1
#
_cell.length_a   1.000
_cell.length_b   1.000
_cell.length_c   1.000
_cell.angle_alpha   90.00
_cell.angle_beta   90.00
_cell.angle_gamma   90.00
#
_symmetry.space_group_name_H-M   'P 1'
#
loop_
_entity.id
_entity.type
_entity.pdbx_description
1 polymer ?
#
loop_
_entity_poly.entity_id
_entity_poly.type
_entity_poly.pdbx_seq_one_letter_code
_entity_poly.pdbx_strand_id
1 'polypeptide(L)'
;QTADKRHQLLLNGGIGVPTGSIDEEMGGFRVDYCMQPGSGTVSLLPGLTYLGQTTAWSWGADFKATVRLGRNDHNYRFGNRYESRAWVMRQLTSWLAISTGLNGAVWENIESADPDLDPSMEQTADPNLQGGKRLDASFGLTFCPMPCCHGRPPCCSAAQTFLDGQQVFVEGRLPIIQSLDGPQLQNSWSINVGWQWMF
;
A
#
# COMPACT_ATOMS: atom_id res chain seq x y z
N GLN A 1 -31.78 7.57 20.61
CA GLN A 1 -30.75 8.43 20.00
C GLN A 1 -30.02 7.60 18.96
N THR A 2 -30.32 7.80 17.67
CA THR A 2 -29.60 7.15 16.56
C THR A 2 -28.18 7.70 16.53
N ALA A 3 -27.20 6.84 16.82
CA ALA A 3 -25.79 7.17 16.62
C ALA A 3 -25.61 7.67 15.19
N ASP A 4 -25.11 8.89 15.03
CA ASP A 4 -24.91 9.53 13.73
C ASP A 4 -23.87 8.71 12.94
N LYS A 5 -24.36 7.98 11.92
CA LYS A 5 -23.53 7.11 11.09
C LYS A 5 -23.08 7.91 9.88
N ARG A 6 -21.78 8.22 9.82
CA ARG A 6 -21.21 8.94 8.68
C ARG A 6 -20.59 7.94 7.71
N HIS A 7 -21.04 8.00 6.47
CA HIS A 7 -20.49 7.21 5.37
C HIS A 7 -19.90 8.15 4.33
N GLN A 8 -18.73 7.82 3.82
CA GLN A 8 -18.06 8.56 2.75
C GLN A 8 -17.58 7.59 1.70
N LEU A 9 -17.78 7.95 0.44
CA LEU A 9 -17.23 7.25 -0.71
C LEU A 9 -16.30 8.23 -1.43
N LEU A 10 -15.05 7.84 -1.61
CA LEU A 10 -14.02 8.63 -2.25
C LEU A 10 -13.56 7.89 -3.49
N LEU A 11 -13.63 8.57 -4.63
CA LEU A 11 -13.00 8.12 -5.86
C LEU A 11 -11.64 8.80 -5.94
N ASN A 12 -10.59 8.02 -6.11
CA ASN A 12 -9.24 8.51 -6.33
C ASN A 12 -8.74 8.08 -7.71
N GLY A 13 -7.88 8.89 -8.30
CA GLY A 13 -7.35 8.69 -9.63
C GLY A 13 -6.04 9.43 -9.77
N GLY A 14 -5.07 8.81 -10.45
CA GLY A 14 -3.77 9.41 -10.68
C GLY A 14 -3.11 8.84 -11.93
N ILE A 15 -2.03 9.51 -12.35
CA ILE A 15 -1.16 9.07 -13.43
C ILE A 15 0.25 8.95 -12.86
N GLY A 16 0.87 7.79 -13.02
CA GLY A 16 2.27 7.54 -12.72
C GLY A 16 3.12 7.81 -13.96
N VAL A 17 4.11 8.68 -13.82
CA VAL A 17 5.09 8.99 -14.88
C VAL A 17 6.35 8.17 -14.63
N PRO A 18 6.92 7.50 -15.65
CA PRO A 18 8.10 6.65 -15.49
C PRO A 18 9.36 7.51 -15.36
N THR A 19 9.68 7.95 -14.15
CA THR A 19 10.95 8.66 -13.85
C THR A 19 12.04 7.75 -13.32
N GLY A 20 11.71 6.50 -12.97
CA GLY A 20 12.69 5.51 -12.52
C GLY A 20 13.46 4.90 -13.68
N SER A 21 14.75 4.64 -13.45
CA SER A 21 15.63 3.97 -14.40
C SER A 21 15.17 2.54 -14.70
N ILE A 22 15.20 2.17 -15.98
CA ILE A 22 15.15 0.78 -16.46
C ILE A 22 16.51 0.32 -17.01
N ASP A 23 17.48 1.25 -16.92
CA ASP A 23 18.93 1.32 -17.20
C ASP A 23 19.89 0.37 -16.48
N GLU A 24 19.45 -0.22 -15.37
CA GLU A 24 20.42 -0.56 -14.33
C GLU A 24 21.22 -1.80 -14.69
N GLU A 25 22.54 -1.68 -14.61
CA GLU A 25 23.49 -2.72 -14.98
C GLU A 25 24.45 -3.02 -13.82
N MET A 26 24.76 -4.30 -13.62
CA MET A 26 25.74 -4.76 -12.64
C MET A 26 26.81 -5.57 -13.35
N GLY A 27 28.05 -5.07 -13.34
CA GLY A 27 29.18 -5.76 -13.99
C GLY A 27 29.09 -5.83 -15.52
N GLY A 28 28.37 -4.89 -16.15
CA GLY A 28 28.18 -4.84 -17.61
C GLY A 28 27.04 -5.73 -18.13
N PHE A 29 26.26 -6.33 -17.23
CA PHE A 29 25.04 -7.06 -17.56
C PHE A 29 23.83 -6.35 -16.96
N ARG A 30 22.71 -6.32 -17.70
CA ARG A 30 21.42 -5.79 -17.25
C ARG A 30 20.95 -6.55 -16.02
N VAL A 31 20.50 -5.82 -14.98
CA VAL A 31 19.91 -6.47 -13.81
C VAL A 31 18.48 -6.92 -14.10
N ASP A 32 18.08 -8.03 -13.50
CA ASP A 32 16.74 -8.60 -13.62
C ASP A 32 15.63 -7.62 -13.25
N TYR A 33 14.41 -7.91 -13.72
CA TYR A 33 13.25 -7.05 -13.56
C TYR A 33 12.97 -6.62 -12.11
N CYS A 34 13.20 -7.51 -11.13
CA CYS A 34 12.93 -7.22 -9.72
C CYS A 34 13.92 -6.21 -9.10
N MET A 35 15.07 -5.98 -9.75
CA MET A 35 16.11 -5.05 -9.32
C MET A 35 16.03 -3.71 -10.07
N GLN A 36 15.23 -3.61 -11.14
CA GLN A 36 15.01 -2.36 -11.84
C GLN A 36 14.13 -1.42 -11.00
N PRO A 37 14.59 -0.19 -10.67
CA PRO A 37 13.83 0.72 -9.82
C PRO A 37 12.63 1.35 -10.54
N GLY A 38 12.67 1.41 -11.87
CA GLY A 38 11.61 1.94 -12.73
C GLY A 38 10.80 0.87 -13.44
N SER A 39 9.61 1.26 -13.90
CA SER A 39 8.77 0.40 -14.75
C SER A 39 8.77 0.79 -16.24
N GLY A 40 9.41 1.91 -16.59
CA GLY A 40 9.51 2.41 -17.97
C GLY A 40 8.18 2.70 -18.68
N THR A 41 7.05 2.63 -17.97
CA THR A 41 5.70 2.75 -18.55
C THR A 41 4.84 3.74 -17.78
N VAL A 42 3.94 4.43 -18.50
CA VAL A 42 2.95 5.30 -17.88
C VAL A 42 1.90 4.43 -17.19
N SER A 43 1.58 4.75 -15.94
CA SER A 43 0.62 3.99 -15.14
C SER A 43 -0.64 4.81 -14.88
N LEU A 44 -1.83 4.21 -15.01
CA LEU A 44 -3.08 4.75 -14.48
C LEU A 44 -3.33 4.16 -13.09
N LEU A 45 -3.72 5.02 -12.15
CA LEU A 45 -3.91 4.69 -10.75
C LEU A 45 -5.36 4.97 -10.30
N PRO A 46 -6.38 4.29 -10.85
CA PRO A 46 -7.73 4.41 -10.32
C PRO A 46 -7.86 3.73 -8.96
N GLY A 47 -8.69 4.29 -8.11
CA GLY A 47 -9.07 3.65 -6.87
C GLY A 47 -10.32 4.22 -6.22
N LEU A 48 -10.78 3.47 -5.24
CA LEU A 48 -12.06 3.64 -4.60
C LEU A 48 -11.88 3.35 -3.12
N THR A 49 -12.24 4.31 -2.28
CA THR A 49 -12.19 4.17 -0.83
C THR A 49 -13.58 4.40 -0.25
N TYR A 50 -14.08 3.43 0.50
CA TYR A 50 -15.29 3.55 1.30
C TYR A 50 -14.90 3.66 2.77
N LEU A 51 -15.49 4.63 3.47
CA LEU A 51 -15.26 4.88 4.89
C LEU A 51 -16.60 4.96 5.61
N GLY A 52 -16.74 4.21 6.69
CA GLY A 52 -17.87 4.31 7.62
C GLY A 52 -17.35 4.62 9.02
N GLN A 53 -18.01 5.55 9.70
CA GLN A 53 -17.64 5.95 11.05
C GLN A 53 -18.87 6.13 11.94
N THR A 54 -18.68 5.79 13.21
CA THR A 54 -19.57 6.03 14.33
C THR A 54 -18.76 6.61 15.49
N THR A 55 -19.39 6.86 16.65
CA THR A 55 -18.73 7.44 17.82
C THR A 55 -17.56 6.59 18.37
N ALA A 56 -17.59 5.27 18.22
CA ALA A 56 -16.58 4.37 18.79
C ALA A 56 -15.90 3.45 17.77
N TRP A 57 -16.48 3.34 16.57
CA TRP A 57 -16.01 2.43 15.53
C TRP A 57 -15.85 3.16 14.20
N SER A 58 -14.79 2.82 13.49
CA SER A 58 -14.54 3.22 12.12
C SER A 58 -14.20 1.98 11.31
N TRP A 59 -14.65 1.90 10.07
CA TRP A 59 -14.29 0.83 9.16
C TRP A 59 -14.10 1.40 7.77
N GLY A 60 -13.34 0.69 6.95
CA GLY A 60 -13.12 1.12 5.58
C GLY A 60 -12.76 -0.04 4.68
N ALA A 61 -12.98 0.20 3.39
CA ALA A 61 -12.49 -0.63 2.33
C ALA A 61 -11.82 0.27 1.28
N ASP A 62 -10.64 -0.10 0.83
CA ASP A 62 -9.88 0.58 -0.20
C ASP A 62 -9.61 -0.42 -1.32
N PHE A 63 -9.78 0.01 -2.55
CA PHE A 63 -9.42 -0.74 -3.74
C PHE A 63 -8.63 0.18 -4.66
N LYS A 64 -7.47 -0.28 -5.13
CA LYS A 64 -6.59 0.45 -6.04
C LYS A 64 -6.12 -0.49 -7.13
N ALA A 65 -6.05 0.02 -8.35
CA ALA A 65 -5.41 -0.68 -9.45
C ALA A 65 -4.27 0.18 -9.99
N THR A 66 -3.18 -0.49 -10.36
CA THR A 66 -2.08 0.08 -11.13
C THR A 66 -2.12 -0.56 -12.50
N VAL A 67 -2.67 0.18 -13.47
CA VAL A 67 -2.81 -0.26 -14.85
C VAL A 67 -1.69 0.35 -15.66
N ARG A 68 -0.78 -0.47 -16.18
CA ARG A 68 0.39 0.01 -16.93
C ARG A 68 0.04 0.08 -18.42
N LEU A 69 0.30 1.22 -19.03
CA LEU A 69 -0.02 1.50 -20.43
C LEU A 69 1.25 1.56 -21.28
N GLY A 70 1.16 1.02 -22.50
CA GLY A 70 2.27 1.00 -23.45
C GLY A 70 3.33 -0.04 -23.12
N ARG A 71 4.46 0.00 -23.82
CA ARG A 71 5.67 -0.78 -23.53
C ARG A 71 6.81 0.20 -23.26
N ASN A 72 7.80 -0.26 -22.51
CA ASN A 72 9.02 0.52 -22.32
C ASN A 72 9.95 0.41 -23.53
N ASP A 73 11.08 1.10 -23.46
CA ASP A 73 12.10 1.13 -24.53
C ASP A 73 12.77 -0.24 -24.76
N HIS A 74 12.69 -1.15 -23.78
CA HIS A 74 13.17 -2.53 -23.84
C HIS A 74 12.09 -3.54 -24.24
N ASN A 75 11.00 -3.08 -24.83
CA ASN A 75 9.90 -3.92 -25.36
C ASN A 75 9.14 -4.78 -24.34
N TYR A 76 9.30 -4.53 -23.04
CA TYR A 76 8.54 -5.22 -21.99
C TYR A 76 7.59 -4.29 -21.23
N ARG A 77 6.65 -4.88 -20.48
CA ARG A 77 5.72 -4.15 -19.62
C ARG A 77 5.46 -4.94 -18.35
N PHE A 78 5.65 -4.32 -17.19
CA PHE A 78 5.22 -4.93 -15.93
C PHE A 78 3.70 -5.19 -15.92
N GLY A 79 3.28 -6.34 -15.39
CA GLY A 79 1.88 -6.70 -15.25
C GLY A 79 1.09 -5.69 -14.41
N ASN A 80 -0.24 -5.70 -14.54
CA ASN A 80 -1.06 -4.82 -13.71
C ASN A 80 -1.06 -5.33 -12.27
N ARG A 81 -1.30 -4.40 -11.33
CA ARG A 81 -1.39 -4.73 -9.90
C ARG A 81 -2.70 -4.25 -9.34
N TYR A 82 -3.38 -5.12 -8.60
CA TYR A 82 -4.64 -4.85 -7.93
C TYR A 82 -4.46 -5.03 -6.44
N GLU A 83 -4.80 -4.00 -5.68
CA GLU A 83 -4.66 -3.97 -4.24
C GLU A 83 -6.02 -3.67 -3.62
N SER A 84 -6.36 -4.44 -2.62
CA SER A 84 -7.59 -4.32 -1.86
C SER A 84 -7.25 -4.36 -0.37
N ARG A 85 -7.89 -3.52 0.41
CA ARG A 85 -7.70 -3.47 1.85
C ARG A 85 -9.03 -3.26 2.52
N ALA A 86 -9.34 -4.04 3.54
CA ALA A 86 -10.49 -3.83 4.40
C ALA A 86 -10.02 -3.75 5.84
N TRP A 87 -10.49 -2.78 6.60
CA TRP A 87 -10.10 -2.62 7.99
C TRP A 87 -11.27 -2.19 8.86
N VAL A 88 -11.15 -2.52 10.14
CA VAL A 88 -12.00 -2.03 11.20
C VAL A 88 -11.12 -1.52 12.33
N MET A 89 -11.54 -0.40 12.89
CA MET A 89 -10.85 0.30 13.95
C MET A 89 -11.86 0.61 15.05
N ARG A 90 -11.42 0.43 16.29
CA ARG A 90 -12.20 0.74 17.48
C ARG A 90 -11.42 1.68 18.36
N GLN A 91 -12.07 2.76 18.75
CA GLN A 91 -11.56 3.63 19.79
C GLN A 91 -11.80 2.99 21.16
N LEU A 92 -10.74 2.68 21.88
CA LEU A 92 -10.82 2.16 23.25
C LEU A 92 -10.91 3.30 24.26
N THR A 93 -10.07 4.32 24.07
CA THR A 93 -9.99 5.49 24.94
C THR A 93 -9.84 6.75 24.08
N SER A 94 -9.94 7.94 24.69
CA SER A 94 -9.67 9.21 24.00
C SER A 94 -8.29 9.27 23.33
N TRP A 95 -7.33 8.47 23.81
CA TRP A 95 -5.95 8.46 23.36
C TRP A 95 -5.47 7.17 22.69
N LEU A 96 -6.28 6.11 22.69
CA LEU A 96 -5.91 4.80 22.16
C LEU A 96 -6.99 4.24 21.25
N ALA A 97 -6.58 3.82 20.06
CA ALA A 97 -7.41 3.08 19.14
C ALA A 97 -6.68 1.85 18.61
N ILE A 98 -7.44 0.78 18.42
CA ILE A 98 -6.95 -0.48 17.87
C ILE A 98 -7.55 -0.68 16.49
N SER A 99 -6.80 -1.30 15.59
CA SER A 99 -7.22 -1.58 14.23
C SER A 99 -6.84 -3.00 13.85
N THR A 100 -7.67 -3.60 13.02
CA THR A 100 -7.36 -4.87 12.37
C THR A 100 -7.92 -4.86 10.96
N GLY A 101 -7.34 -5.64 10.07
CA GLY A 101 -7.75 -5.65 8.67
C GLY A 101 -7.16 -6.79 7.87
N LEU A 102 -7.55 -6.82 6.61
CA LEU A 102 -7.07 -7.74 5.59
C LEU A 102 -6.58 -6.91 4.39
N ASN A 103 -5.46 -7.33 3.81
CA ASN A 103 -4.84 -6.69 2.66
C ASN A 103 -4.64 -7.76 1.59
N GLY A 104 -5.38 -7.67 0.49
CA GLY A 104 -5.24 -8.55 -0.67
C GLY A 104 -4.48 -7.83 -1.77
N ALA A 105 -3.43 -8.44 -2.30
CA ALA A 105 -2.68 -7.95 -3.45
C ALA A 105 -2.60 -9.05 -4.51
N VAL A 106 -2.82 -8.68 -5.77
CA VAL A 106 -2.61 -9.52 -6.95
C VAL A 106 -1.79 -8.72 -7.93
N TRP A 107 -0.68 -9.26 -8.39
CA TRP A 107 0.12 -8.66 -9.45
C TRP A 107 0.35 -9.68 -10.55
N GLU A 108 0.20 -9.21 -11.79
CA GLU A 108 0.32 -10.05 -12.98
C GLU A 108 1.79 -10.19 -13.39
N ASN A 109 2.04 -11.22 -14.20
CA ASN A 109 3.33 -11.44 -14.84
C ASN A 109 3.68 -10.31 -15.80
N ILE A 110 4.96 -10.20 -16.13
CA ILE A 110 5.45 -9.24 -17.11
C ILE A 110 4.94 -9.67 -18.49
N GLU A 111 4.48 -8.71 -19.27
CA GLU A 111 4.13 -8.92 -20.65
C GLU A 111 5.34 -8.64 -21.54
N SER A 112 5.59 -9.58 -22.47
CA SER A 112 6.78 -9.60 -23.31
C SER A 112 8.07 -9.77 -22.49
N ALA A 113 9.22 -9.72 -23.15
CA ALA A 113 10.51 -9.93 -22.54
C ALA A 113 11.50 -8.89 -23.06
N ASP A 114 12.40 -8.48 -22.18
CA ASP A 114 13.63 -7.78 -22.54
C ASP A 114 14.54 -8.76 -23.32
N PRO A 115 14.97 -8.41 -24.54
CA PRO A 115 15.82 -9.27 -25.35
C PRO A 115 17.22 -9.50 -24.76
N ASP A 116 17.68 -8.63 -23.85
CA ASP A 116 18.99 -8.72 -23.22
C ASP A 116 18.97 -9.58 -21.94
N LEU A 117 17.78 -10.00 -21.49
CA LEU A 117 17.59 -10.89 -20.34
C LEU A 117 17.27 -12.32 -20.82
N ASP A 118 18.12 -13.28 -20.45
CA ASP A 118 17.97 -14.71 -20.79
C ASP A 118 17.35 -15.51 -19.63
N PRO A 119 16.09 -15.97 -19.74
CA PRO A 119 15.42 -16.77 -18.70
C PRO A 119 16.08 -18.13 -18.44
N SER A 120 16.94 -18.62 -19.33
CA SER A 120 17.64 -19.90 -19.14
C SER A 120 18.84 -19.78 -18.19
N MET A 121 19.35 -18.56 -18.00
CA MET A 121 20.47 -18.27 -17.11
C MET A 121 19.99 -18.02 -15.67
N GLU A 122 18.86 -17.33 -15.52
CA GLU A 122 18.29 -17.00 -14.21
C GLU A 122 16.75 -16.94 -14.25
N GLN A 123 16.10 -17.50 -13.24
CA GLN A 123 14.64 -17.60 -13.21
C GLN A 123 13.95 -16.25 -12.90
N THR A 124 14.66 -15.34 -12.23
CA THR A 124 14.18 -13.97 -11.98
C THR A 124 14.21 -13.08 -13.22
N ALA A 125 14.83 -13.54 -14.32
CA ALA A 125 14.74 -12.95 -15.66
C ALA A 125 13.57 -13.51 -16.50
N ASP A 126 12.83 -14.52 -16.02
CA ASP A 126 11.63 -15.01 -16.72
C ASP A 126 10.45 -14.08 -16.46
N PRO A 127 9.83 -13.47 -17.51
CA PRO A 127 8.67 -12.60 -17.35
C PRO A 127 7.43 -13.33 -16.78
N ASN A 128 7.33 -14.65 -16.97
CA ASN A 128 6.20 -15.47 -16.52
C ASN A 128 6.29 -15.92 -15.06
N LEU A 129 7.38 -15.60 -14.37
CA LEU A 129 7.65 -16.00 -12.99
C LEU A 129 7.59 -14.81 -12.00
N GLN A 130 7.08 -13.67 -12.44
CA GLN A 130 7.06 -12.40 -11.69
C GLN A 130 5.73 -12.12 -10.99
N GLY A 131 4.69 -12.85 -11.33
CA GLY A 131 3.33 -12.72 -10.84
C GLY A 131 3.14 -13.29 -9.44
N GLY A 132 2.02 -12.95 -8.81
CA GLY A 132 1.70 -13.48 -7.51
C GLY A 132 0.43 -12.91 -6.90
N LYS A 133 0.01 -13.57 -5.82
CA LYS A 133 -1.16 -13.22 -5.01
C LYS A 133 -0.80 -13.33 -3.55
N ARG A 134 -1.19 -12.33 -2.76
CA ARG A 134 -0.95 -12.32 -1.33
C ARG A 134 -2.17 -11.80 -0.57
N LEU A 135 -2.48 -12.45 0.54
CA LEU A 135 -3.48 -12.01 1.51
C LEU A 135 -2.83 -11.89 2.87
N ASP A 136 -2.75 -10.67 3.40
CA ASP A 136 -2.13 -10.35 4.68
C ASP A 136 -3.19 -9.94 5.70
N ALA A 137 -3.15 -10.52 6.91
CA ALA A 137 -3.84 -9.95 8.06
C ALA A 137 -3.01 -8.83 8.68
N SER A 138 -3.66 -7.74 9.05
CA SER A 138 -3.04 -6.61 9.73
C SER A 138 -3.66 -6.39 11.10
N PHE A 139 -2.81 -6.01 12.06
CA PHE A 139 -3.21 -5.53 13.37
C PHE A 139 -2.40 -4.29 13.71
N GLY A 140 -3.05 -3.23 14.16
CA GLY A 140 -2.38 -1.98 14.46
C GLY A 140 -2.92 -1.25 15.67
N LEU A 141 -2.05 -0.48 16.28
CA LEU A 141 -2.32 0.40 17.42
C LEU A 141 -2.07 1.84 16.99
N THR A 142 -3.00 2.71 17.33
CA THR A 142 -2.88 4.15 17.11
C THR A 142 -2.96 4.85 18.45
N PHE A 143 -1.92 5.61 18.76
CA PHE A 143 -1.79 6.42 19.96
C PHE A 143 -1.91 7.89 19.56
N CYS A 144 -2.93 8.58 20.06
CA CYS A 144 -3.05 10.05 20.01
C CYS A 144 -3.08 10.55 21.48
N PRO A 145 -1.96 11.01 22.06
CA PRO A 145 -1.85 11.33 23.48
C PRO A 145 -2.83 12.40 24.01
N MET A 146 -3.55 13.15 23.15
CA MET A 146 -4.59 14.09 23.60
C MET A 146 -5.96 13.93 22.93
N PRO A 147 -7.08 14.24 23.62
CA PRO A 147 -8.46 14.05 23.11
C PRO A 147 -8.85 14.92 21.90
N CYS A 148 -7.97 15.83 21.47
CA CYS A 148 -8.22 16.83 20.42
C CYS A 148 -8.52 16.23 19.05
N CYS A 149 -8.08 15.00 18.81
CA CYS A 149 -8.15 14.29 17.54
C CYS A 149 -9.59 13.93 17.06
N HIS A 150 -10.65 14.14 17.88
CA HIS A 150 -12.02 13.65 17.57
C HIS A 150 -13.04 14.75 17.21
N GLY A 151 -12.61 15.97 16.89
CA GLY A 151 -13.52 17.03 16.42
C GLY A 151 -14.54 17.50 17.45
N ARG A 152 -14.32 17.22 18.75
CA ARG A 152 -15.12 17.78 19.85
C ARG A 152 -14.42 19.04 20.39
N PRO A 153 -15.00 20.25 20.25
CA PRO A 153 -14.50 21.42 20.98
C PRO A 153 -14.63 21.22 22.51
N PRO A 154 -13.76 21.83 23.33
CA PRO A 154 -12.84 22.92 23.01
C PRO A 154 -11.39 22.43 23.01
N CYS A 155 -10.83 22.13 21.84
CA CYS A 155 -9.42 21.75 21.72
C CYS A 155 -8.55 22.88 21.16
N CYS A 156 -9.17 24.03 20.89
CA CYS A 156 -8.51 25.25 20.44
C CYS A 156 -8.63 26.33 21.52
N SER A 157 -8.23 26.02 22.76
CA SER A 157 -8.02 27.06 23.79
C SER A 157 -6.51 27.30 23.94
N ALA A 158 -5.99 28.25 23.16
CA ALA A 158 -4.88 29.19 23.41
C ALA A 158 -3.56 28.76 24.12
N ALA A 159 -3.38 27.50 24.52
CA ALA A 159 -2.16 26.98 25.16
C ALA A 159 -1.58 25.85 24.30
N GLN A 160 -1.11 26.19 23.11
CA GLN A 160 -0.40 25.27 22.21
C GLN A 160 0.94 24.90 22.85
N THR A 161 1.06 23.66 23.31
CA THR A 161 2.34 23.08 23.76
C THR A 161 2.95 22.32 22.59
N PHE A 162 4.28 22.19 22.51
CA PHE A 162 5.01 21.45 21.45
C PHE A 162 4.60 19.97 21.29
N LEU A 163 3.84 19.41 22.25
CA LEU A 163 3.31 18.04 22.25
C LEU A 163 1.92 17.92 21.59
N ASP A 164 1.30 19.03 21.19
CA ASP A 164 0.00 19.03 20.54
C ASP A 164 0.11 18.52 19.09
N GLY A 165 -0.82 17.67 18.69
CA GLY A 165 -0.95 17.19 17.30
C GLY A 165 -0.04 16.02 16.91
N GLN A 166 0.61 15.33 17.86
CA GLN A 166 1.39 14.13 17.58
C GLN A 166 0.49 12.88 17.54
N GLN A 167 0.63 12.05 16.51
CA GLN A 167 -0.04 10.77 16.38
C GLN A 167 0.98 9.70 15.98
N VAL A 168 1.01 8.60 16.72
CA VAL A 168 1.86 7.45 16.42
C VAL A 168 0.99 6.27 16.06
N PHE A 169 1.32 5.62 14.95
CA PHE A 169 0.64 4.44 14.45
C PHE A 169 1.66 3.31 14.26
N VAL A 170 1.31 2.13 14.74
CA VAL A 170 2.10 0.91 14.57
C VAL A 170 1.17 -0.15 14.00
N GLU A 171 1.55 -0.80 12.90
CA GLU A 171 0.79 -1.88 12.27
C GLU A 171 1.72 -3.06 11.97
N GLY A 172 1.43 -4.20 12.58
CA GLY A 172 1.99 -5.49 12.17
C GLY A 172 1.12 -6.11 11.07
N ARG A 173 1.75 -6.71 10.06
CA ARG A 173 1.07 -7.53 9.06
C ARG A 173 1.71 -8.90 8.95
N LEU A 174 0.86 -9.91 8.83
CA LEU A 174 1.21 -11.31 8.71
C LEU A 174 0.54 -11.89 7.46
N PRO A 175 1.30 -12.46 6.51
CA PRO A 175 0.75 -13.13 5.35
C PRO A 175 0.02 -14.41 5.78
N ILE A 176 -1.26 -14.52 5.37
CA ILE A 176 -2.08 -15.72 5.57
C ILE A 176 -1.96 -16.63 4.35
N ILE A 177 -2.09 -16.05 3.16
CA ILE A 177 -1.99 -16.76 1.87
C ILE A 177 -0.95 -16.05 1.03
N GLN A 178 0.01 -16.80 0.51
CA GLN A 178 0.97 -16.30 -0.45
C GLN A 178 1.17 -17.35 -1.54
N SER A 179 0.86 -16.98 -2.78
CA SER A 179 1.07 -17.79 -3.98
C SER A 179 1.91 -16.96 -4.93
N LEU A 180 3.14 -17.39 -5.20
CA LEU A 180 4.07 -16.71 -6.09
C LEU A 180 4.29 -17.61 -7.29
N ASP A 181 4.33 -17.04 -8.49
CA ASP A 181 4.45 -17.83 -9.72
C ASP A 181 5.88 -18.37 -9.92
N GLY A 182 6.88 -17.79 -9.24
CA GLY A 182 8.30 -18.16 -9.35
C GLY A 182 9.11 -18.02 -8.05
N PRO A 183 10.45 -18.14 -8.14
CA PRO A 183 11.37 -18.02 -7.00
C PRO A 183 11.46 -16.56 -6.53
N GLN A 184 10.41 -16.10 -5.86
CA GLN A 184 10.33 -14.78 -5.25
C GLN A 184 10.51 -14.91 -3.73
N LEU A 185 11.13 -13.90 -3.12
CA LEU A 185 11.31 -13.87 -1.67
C LEU A 185 9.94 -13.81 -0.96
N GLN A 186 9.67 -14.84 -0.16
CA GLN A 186 8.48 -14.89 0.66
C GLN A 186 8.53 -13.83 1.77
N ASN A 187 7.41 -13.18 2.05
CA ASN A 187 7.31 -12.30 3.21
C ASN A 187 6.85 -13.14 4.40
N SER A 188 7.50 -13.02 5.56
CA SER A 188 7.08 -13.74 6.78
C SER A 188 6.28 -12.85 7.71
N TRP A 189 6.68 -11.59 7.85
CA TRP A 189 6.01 -10.58 8.66
C TRP A 189 6.49 -9.20 8.24
N SER A 190 5.68 -8.18 8.49
CA SER A 190 6.10 -6.78 8.31
C SER A 190 5.56 -5.93 9.45
N ILE A 191 6.32 -4.93 9.85
CA ILE A 191 5.87 -3.91 10.81
C ILE A 191 6.02 -2.55 10.15
N ASN A 192 4.95 -1.76 10.21
CA ASN A 192 4.92 -0.39 9.75
C ASN A 192 4.77 0.50 10.97
N VAL A 193 5.66 1.49 11.11
CA VAL A 193 5.58 2.52 12.15
C VAL A 193 5.48 3.86 11.45
N GLY A 194 4.44 4.62 11.77
CA GLY A 194 4.20 5.95 11.24
C GLY A 194 4.09 6.94 12.39
N TRP A 195 4.71 8.10 12.20
CA TRP A 195 4.54 9.26 13.07
C TRP A 195 4.01 10.41 12.24
N GLN A 196 2.93 11.01 12.71
CA GLN A 196 2.34 12.18 12.10
C GLN A 196 2.34 13.32 13.11
N TRP A 197 2.70 14.51 12.64
CA TRP A 197 2.62 15.73 13.40
C TRP A 197 1.76 16.74 12.63
N MET A 198 0.72 17.24 13.29
CA MET A 198 -0.15 18.31 12.80
C MET A 198 0.17 19.59 13.57
N PHE A 199 0.53 20.66 12.84
CA PHE A 199 0.83 21.99 13.37
C PHE A 199 -0.41 22.91 13.34
#